data_AF-X1S870-F1
#
_entry.id   AF-X1S870-F1
#
_cell.length_a   1.000
_cell.length_b   1.000
_cell.length_c   1.000
_cell.angle_alpha   90.00
_cell.angle_beta   90.00
_cell.angle_gamma   90.00
#
_symmetry.space_group_name_H-M   'P 1'
#
loop_
_entity.id
_entity.type
_entity.pdbx_description
1 polymer ?
#
loop_
_entity_poly.entity_id
_entity_poly.type
_entity_poly.pdbx_seq_one_letter_code
_entity_poly.pdbx_strand_id
1 'polypeptide(L)' 'GKLLSEDDLVFGNVDGTPMDPGTLTHNFARIARRAGLSGTRFHDLRHTFASLMLLAGVHPKIVSEALGHSSVAFTLVGCI' A
#
# COMPACT_ATOMS: atom_id res chain seq x y z
N GLY A 1 -22.48 -15.83 -10.38
CA GLY A 1 -21.60 -14.67 -10.11
C GLY A 1 -22.42 -13.42 -10.28
N LYS A 2 -22.29 -12.45 -9.38
CA LYS A 2 -22.94 -11.13 -9.51
C LYS A 2 -22.37 -10.42 -10.75
N LEU A 3 -23.22 -9.81 -11.57
CA LEU A 3 -22.75 -8.91 -12.64
C LEU A 3 -22.21 -7.64 -12.00
N LEU A 4 -21.03 -7.21 -12.42
CA LEU A 4 -20.40 -6.00 -11.91
C LEU A 4 -21.00 -4.77 -12.61
N SER A 5 -21.32 -3.75 -11.83
CA SER A 5 -21.74 -2.41 -12.28
C SER A 5 -20.57 -1.43 -12.21
N GLU A 6 -20.72 -0.23 -12.79
CA GLU A 6 -19.71 0.83 -12.74
C GLU A 6 -19.45 1.35 -11.31
N ASP A 7 -20.41 1.18 -10.40
CA ASP A 7 -20.31 1.59 -8.99
C ASP A 7 -19.69 0.51 -8.08
N ASP A 8 -19.38 -0.68 -8.60
CA ASP A 8 -18.81 -1.74 -7.77
C ASP A 8 -17.34 -1.44 -7.40
N LEU A 9 -16.96 -1.85 -6.19
CA LEU A 9 -15.60 -1.64 -5.69
C LEU A 9 -14.59 -2.49 -6.45
N VAL A 10 -13.51 -1.88 -6.93
CA VAL A 10 -12.36 -2.59 -7.52
C VAL A 10 -11.76 -3.62 -6.54
N PHE A 11 -11.74 -3.26 -5.25
CA PHE A 11 -11.30 -4.13 -4.16
C PHE A 11 -12.45 -4.33 -3.15
N GLY A 12 -13.45 -5.10 -3.56
CA GLY A 12 -14.56 -5.53 -2.73
C GLY A 12 -14.57 -7.04 -2.52
N ASN A 13 -15.39 -7.49 -1.56
CA ASN A 13 -15.78 -8.89 -1.49
C ASN A 13 -16.69 -9.23 -2.68
N VAL A 14 -16.90 -10.52 -2.93
CA VAL A 14 -17.76 -11.02 -4.03
C VAL A 14 -19.20 -10.48 -3.92
N ASP A 15 -19.63 -10.14 -2.71
CA ASP A 15 -20.95 -9.59 -2.41
C ASP A 15 -21.05 -8.06 -2.66
N GLY A 16 -19.94 -7.42 -3.02
CA GLY A 16 -19.84 -5.97 -3.27
C GLY A 16 -19.56 -5.12 -2.02
N THR A 17 -19.38 -5.74 -0.86
CA THR A 17 -19.01 -5.02 0.38
C THR A 17 -17.53 -4.67 0.39
N PRO A 18 -17.11 -3.61 1.11
CA PRO A 18 -15.70 -3.28 1.28
C PRO A 18 -14.92 -4.44 1.89
N MET A 19 -13.70 -4.68 1.38
CA MET A 19 -12.79 -5.63 1.99
C MET A 19 -12.33 -5.14 3.36
N ASP A 20 -12.33 -6.04 4.35
CA ASP A 20 -11.79 -5.74 5.67
C ASP A 20 -10.26 -5.53 5.62
N PRO A 21 -9.72 -4.43 6.17
CA PRO A 21 -8.28 -4.16 6.17
C PRO A 21 -7.44 -5.22 6.90
N GLY A 22 -8.00 -5.89 7.91
CA GLY A 22 -7.36 -6.99 8.62
C GLY A 22 -7.13 -8.20 7.71
N THR A 23 -8.10 -8.51 6.86
CA THR A 23 -7.99 -9.58 5.85
C THR A 23 -6.80 -9.35 4.91
N LEU A 24 -6.60 -8.12 4.45
CA LEU A 24 -5.46 -7.75 3.61
C LEU A 24 -4.14 -7.92 4.37
N THR A 25 -4.08 -7.43 5.62
CA THR A 25 -2.90 -7.53 6.49
C THR A 25 -2.48 -8.98 6.74
N HIS A 26 -3.44 -9.85 7.09
CA HIS A 26 -3.18 -11.27 7.34
C HIS A 26 -2.74 -12.02 6.09
N ASN A 27 -3.38 -11.76 4.95
CA ASN A 27 -3.01 -12.37 3.68
C ASN A 27 -1.61 -11.94 3.25
N PHE A 28 -1.28 -10.65 3.38
CA PHE A 28 0.05 -10.15 3.11
C PHE A 28 1.10 -10.81 4.00
N ALA A 29 0.89 -10.86 5.32
CA ALA A 29 1.83 -11.49 6.25
C ALA A 29 2.09 -12.97 5.90
N ARG A 30 1.07 -13.69 5.43
CA ARG A 30 1.20 -15.07 4.96
C ARG A 30 2.06 -15.18 3.69
N ILE A 31 1.88 -14.27 2.74
CA ILE A 31 2.68 -14.22 1.50
C ILE A 31 4.13 -13.82 1.82
N ALA A 32 4.33 -12.78 2.62
CA ALA A 32 5.63 -12.31 3.04
C ALA A 32 6.44 -13.41 3.73
N ARG A 33 5.81 -14.16 4.64
CA ARG A 33 6.46 -15.33 5.28
C ARG A 33 6.88 -16.40 4.26
N ARG A 34 6.07 -16.67 3.25
CA ARG A 34 6.43 -17.64 2.18
C ARG A 34 7.58 -17.14 1.31
N ALA A 35 7.71 -15.83 1.15
CA ALA A 35 8.81 -15.20 0.43
C ALA A 35 10.09 -15.01 1.30
N GLY A 36 10.10 -15.48 2.55
CA GLY A 36 11.22 -15.28 3.49
C GLY A 36 11.28 -13.89 4.12
N LEU A 37 10.27 -13.05 3.92
CA LEU A 37 10.16 -11.68 4.44
C LEU A 37 9.34 -11.66 5.74
N SER A 38 9.71 -12.48 6.72
CA SER A 38 8.98 -12.53 8.00
C SER A 38 9.10 -11.21 8.76
N GLY A 39 7.97 -10.67 9.22
CA GLY A 39 7.93 -9.42 10.00
C GLY A 39 7.60 -8.18 9.18
N THR A 40 7.64 -8.26 7.84
CA THR A 40 7.21 -7.17 6.97
C THR A 40 5.70 -6.98 7.02
N ARG A 41 5.28 -5.73 7.21
CA ARG A 41 3.88 -5.29 7.24
C ARG A 41 3.49 -4.73 5.89
N PHE A 42 2.18 -4.67 5.64
CA PHE A 42 1.68 -4.16 4.36
C PHE A 42 2.05 -2.68 4.12
N HIS A 43 2.15 -1.86 5.18
CA HIS A 43 2.58 -0.47 5.05
C HIS A 43 4.05 -0.30 4.68
N ASP A 44 4.90 -1.29 4.98
CA ASP A 44 6.33 -1.23 4.65
C ASP A 44 6.55 -1.18 3.14
N LEU A 45 5.59 -1.67 2.34
CA LEU A 45 5.62 -1.52 0.89
C LEU A 45 5.55 -0.05 0.47
N ARG A 46 4.74 0.74 1.18
CA ARG A 46 4.58 2.18 0.92
C ARG A 46 5.86 2.94 1.30
N HIS A 47 6.53 2.52 2.38
CA HIS A 47 7.84 3.03 2.75
C HIS A 47 8.91 2.64 1.72
N THR A 48 8.95 1.37 1.33
CA THR A 48 9.89 0.86 0.31
C THR A 48 9.73 1.63 -1.01
N PHE A 49 8.51 1.92 -1.45
CA PHE A 49 8.26 2.76 -2.63
C PHE A 49 8.89 4.15 -2.48
N ALA A 50 8.69 4.80 -1.33
CA ALA A 50 9.28 6.11 -1.05
C ALA A 50 10.81 6.06 -1.10
N SER A 51 11.43 5.09 -0.42
CA SER A 51 12.88 4.92 -0.39
C SER A 51 13.46 4.65 -1.78
N LEU A 52 12.82 3.79 -2.59
CA LEU A 52 13.27 3.49 -3.95
C LEU A 52 13.19 4.72 -4.87
N MET A 53 12.12 5.51 -4.77
CA MET A 53 11.97 6.73 -5.57
C MET A 53 13.00 7.79 -5.19
N LEU A 54 13.27 7.95 -3.89
CA LEU A 54 14.32 8.85 -3.40
C LEU A 54 15.71 8.38 -3.86
N LEU A 55 15.99 7.08 -3.81
CA LEU A 55 17.25 6.51 -4.29
C LEU A 55 17.44 6.70 -5.80
N ALA A 56 16.34 6.65 -6.56
CA ALA A 56 16.32 6.96 -8.00
C ALA A 56 16.50 8.46 -8.30
N GLY A 57 16.69 9.31 -7.29
CA GLY A 57 16.90 10.76 -7.45
C GLY A 57 15.62 11.53 -7.75
N VAL A 58 14.44 10.93 -7.57
CA VAL A 58 13.16 11.63 -7.73
C VAL A 58 13.03 12.68 -6.64
N HIS A 59 12.66 13.89 -7.05
CA HIS A 59 12.53 15.00 -6.11
C HIS A 59 11.50 14.69 -5.02
N PRO A 60 11.81 14.88 -3.71
CA PRO A 60 10.93 14.49 -2.61
C PRO A 60 9.50 15.04 -2.68
N LYS A 61 9.31 16.19 -3.32
CA LYS A 61 7.98 16.77 -3.59
C LYS A 61 7.10 15.84 -4.44
N ILE A 62 7.66 15.27 -5.50
CA ILE A 62 6.97 14.34 -6.42
C ILE A 62 6.65 13.04 -5.69
N VAL A 63 7.59 12.53 -4.88
CA VAL A 63 7.36 11.34 -4.05
C VAL A 63 6.24 11.57 -3.04
N SER A 64 6.22 12.74 -2.39
CA SER A 64 5.15 13.12 -1.45
C SER A 64 3.77 13.21 -2.11
N GLU A 65 3.70 13.76 -3.32
CA GLU A 65 2.46 13.82 -4.11
C GLU A 65 1.99 12.42 -4.52
N ALA A 66 2.90 11.56 -4.98
CA ALA A 66 2.58 10.17 -5.35
C ALA A 66 2.07 9.34 -4.15
N LEU A 67 2.58 9.60 -2.94
CA LEU A 67 2.11 8.95 -1.72
C LEU A 67 0.77 9.48 -1.21
N GLY A 68 0.33 10.65 -1.71
CA GLY A 68 -0.83 11.38 -1.20
C GLY A 68 -0.59 12.01 0.16
N HIS A 69 0.66 12.25 0.54
CA HIS A 69 1.00 12.88 1.81
C HIS A 69 0.83 14.40 1.70
N SER A 70 0.00 14.97 2.57
CA SER A 70 -0.22 16.42 2.66
C SER A 70 1.04 17.20 3.03
N SER A 71 2.08 16.53 3.55
CA SER A 71 3.36 17.14 3.92
C SER A 71 4.54 16.25 3.54
N VAL A 72 5.54 16.86 2.90
CA VAL A 72 6.84 16.23 2.56
C VAL A 72 7.57 15.73 3.81
N ALA A 73 7.35 16.37 4.97
CA ALA A 73 7.94 15.95 6.23
C ALA A 73 7.48 14.54 6.65
N PHE A 74 6.26 14.13 6.31
CA PHE A 74 5.74 12.79 6.60
C PHE A 74 6.40 11.72 5.73
N THR A 75 6.79 12.09 4.50
CA THR A 75 7.54 11.23 3.58
C THR A 75 9.00 11.06 4.01
N LEU A 76 9.60 12.05 4.71
CA LEU A 76 10.98 11.98 5.19
C LEU A 76 11.12 11.36 6.59
N VAL A 77 10.15 11.55 7.48
CA VAL A 77 10.19 11.06 8.88
C VAL A 77 9.37 9.79 9.08
N GLY A 78 8.30 9.62 8.30
CA GLY A 78 7.38 8.50 8.43
C GLY A 78 7.61 7.38 7.42
N CYS A 79 8.47 7.56 6.40
CA CYS A 79 8.77 6.52 5.39
C CYS A 79 10.24 6.13 5.27
N ILE A 80 11.12 6.74 6.07
CA ILE A 80 12.54 6.42 6.18
C ILE A 80 12.78 5.99 7.63
#